data_AF-A0A9P5WAR4-F1
#
_entry.id   AF-A0A9P5WAR4-F1
#
_cell.length_a   1.000
_cell.length_b   1.000
_cell.length_c   1.000
_cell.angle_alpha   90.00
_cell.angle_beta   90.00
_cell.angle_gamma   90.00
#
_symmetry.space_group_name_H-M   'P 1'
#
loop_
_entity.id
_entity.type
_entity.pdbx_description
1 polymer ?
#
loop_
_entity_poly.entity_id
_entity_poly.type
_entity_poly.pdbx_seq_one_letter_code
_entity_poly.pdbx_strand_id
1 'polypeptide(L)'
;MVKFYQHTSSFEHAWDNVTYAFWLRYPNPFASHVVGCDVIDRQVDPDTGVLRTTRLILKQGVLPRWGRNLIKNPDAYIIEESEVDPRTQTMTTRTKNLNHVRVMQVEETQIFTVHPENPKW
;
A
#
# COMPACT_ATOMS: atom_id res chain seq x y z
N MET A 1 17.86 8.09 12.55
CA MET A 1 16.84 8.28 13.60
C MET A 1 15.51 7.81 13.04
N VAL A 2 14.78 6.94 13.75
CA VAL A 2 13.46 6.42 13.31
C VAL A 2 12.36 7.33 13.84
N LYS A 3 11.30 7.53 13.05
CA LYS A 3 10.07 8.23 13.45
C LYS A 3 8.89 7.29 13.23
N PHE A 4 7.96 7.28 14.19
CA PHE A 4 6.79 6.41 14.17
C PHE A 4 5.51 7.25 14.10
N TYR A 5 4.55 6.78 13.30
CA TYR A 5 3.22 7.36 13.15
C TYR A 5 2.21 6.22 13.06
N GLN A 6 1.04 6.41 13.68
CA GLN A 6 -0.07 5.46 13.64
C GLN A 6 -1.38 6.22 13.53
N HIS A 7 -2.32 5.67 12.76
CA HIS A 7 -3.66 6.19 12.57
C HIS A 7 -4.66 5.05 12.36
N THR A 8 -5.88 5.25 12.85
CA THR A 8 -6.99 4.30 12.70
C THR A 8 -8.21 5.06 12.18
N SER A 9 -8.88 4.50 11.18
CA SER A 9 -10.12 5.03 10.61
C SER A 9 -11.00 3.90 10.10
N SER A 10 -12.30 4.16 9.98
CA SER A 10 -13.29 3.22 9.46
C SER A 10 -13.75 3.65 8.06
N PHE A 11 -14.18 2.69 7.24
CA PHE A 11 -14.87 2.94 5.98
C PHE A 11 -16.33 2.56 6.16
N GLU A 12 -17.28 3.33 5.62
CA GLU A 12 -18.71 2.94 5.71
C GLU A 12 -19.08 1.92 4.62
N HIS A 13 -18.23 0.90 4.41
CA HIS A 13 -18.36 -0.11 3.37
C HIS A 13 -17.88 -1.47 3.86
N ALA A 14 -18.56 -2.53 3.42
CA ALA A 14 -18.19 -3.90 3.80
C ALA A 14 -16.75 -4.22 3.38
N TRP A 15 -16.09 -5.06 4.19
CA TRP A 15 -14.68 -5.41 4.01
C TRP A 15 -14.32 -5.90 2.61
N ASP A 16 -15.19 -6.67 1.96
CA ASP A 16 -15.00 -7.16 0.60
C ASP A 16 -14.94 -6.02 -0.43
N ASN A 17 -15.80 -5.00 -0.29
CA ASN A 17 -15.77 -3.80 -1.13
C ASN A 17 -14.49 -2.98 -0.93
N VAL A 18 -14.07 -2.80 0.32
CA VAL A 18 -12.82 -2.08 0.66
C VAL A 18 -11.60 -2.82 0.10
N THR A 19 -11.56 -4.14 0.28
CA THR A 19 -10.49 -5.01 -0.23
C THR A 19 -10.43 -4.98 -1.75
N TYR A 20 -11.57 -5.03 -2.43
CA TYR A 20 -11.64 -4.93 -3.89
C TYR A 20 -11.18 -3.53 -4.38
N ALA A 21 -11.67 -2.47 -3.73
CA ALA A 21 -11.29 -1.10 -4.04
C ALA A 21 -9.78 -0.85 -3.87
N PHE A 22 -9.12 -1.50 -2.90
CA PHE A 22 -7.67 -1.38 -2.70
C PHE A 22 -6.85 -1.78 -3.93
N TRP A 23 -7.29 -2.81 -4.66
CA TRP A 23 -6.64 -3.25 -5.90
C TRP A 23 -6.88 -2.28 -7.04
N LEU A 24 -8.07 -1.67 -7.11
CA LEU A 24 -8.49 -0.75 -8.15
C LEU A 24 -8.27 0.73 -7.82
N ARG A 25 -7.63 1.05 -6.70
CA ARG A 25 -7.50 2.43 -6.23
C ARG A 25 -6.72 3.34 -7.17
N TYR A 26 -6.01 2.81 -8.17
CA TYR A 26 -5.34 3.61 -9.19
C TYR A 26 -5.83 3.25 -10.59
N PRO A 27 -5.97 4.26 -11.48
CA PRO A 27 -5.78 5.69 -11.23
C PRO A 27 -6.93 6.32 -10.42
N ASN A 28 -6.66 7.40 -9.67
CA ASN A 28 -7.70 8.20 -9.00
C ASN A 28 -7.27 9.69 -8.86
N PRO A 29 -8.23 10.63 -8.73
CA PRO A 29 -7.92 12.07 -8.72
C PRO A 29 -7.16 12.56 -7.48
N PHE A 30 -7.19 11.81 -6.36
CA PHE A 30 -6.49 12.16 -5.12
C PHE A 30 -5.03 11.69 -5.10
N ALA A 31 -4.63 10.84 -6.05
CA ALA A 31 -3.29 10.26 -6.13
C ALA A 31 -2.68 10.43 -7.52
N SER A 32 -2.77 11.63 -8.11
CA SER A 32 -2.19 11.96 -9.42
C SER A 32 -0.69 11.74 -9.53
N HIS A 33 0.02 11.69 -8.40
CA HIS A 33 1.45 11.37 -8.33
C HIS A 33 1.74 9.89 -8.62
N VAL A 34 0.76 8.99 -8.60
CA VAL A 34 0.93 7.58 -8.97
C VAL A 34 0.70 7.44 -10.46
N VAL A 35 1.75 7.11 -11.20
CA VAL A 35 1.72 7.04 -12.68
C VAL A 35 1.79 5.62 -13.24
N GLY A 36 2.16 4.65 -12.41
CA GLY A 36 2.21 3.23 -12.79
C GLY A 36 1.99 2.33 -11.59
N CYS A 37 1.34 1.19 -11.81
CA CYS A 37 1.04 0.18 -10.80
C CYS A 37 0.90 -1.18 -11.49
N ASP A 38 1.92 -2.02 -11.36
CA ASP A 38 2.00 -3.32 -12.01
C ASP A 38 1.99 -4.44 -10.98
N VAL A 39 1.27 -5.53 -11.27
CA VAL A 39 1.34 -6.78 -10.49
C VAL A 39 2.56 -7.55 -10.96
N ILE A 40 3.51 -7.78 -10.05
CA ILE A 40 4.75 -8.50 -10.32
C ILE A 40 4.56 -10.00 -10.07
N ASP A 41 3.87 -10.33 -8.98
CA ASP A 41 3.55 -11.71 -8.61
C ASP A 41 2.18 -11.76 -7.93
N ARG A 42 1.46 -12.88 -8.15
CA ARG A 42 0.20 -13.16 -7.47
C ARG A 42 -0.04 -14.65 -7.41
N GLN A 43 -0.27 -15.13 -6.19
CA GLN A 43 -0.52 -16.55 -5.93
C GLN A 43 -1.50 -16.72 -4.77
N VAL A 44 -2.29 -17.79 -4.85
CA VAL A 44 -3.09 -18.27 -3.72
C VAL A 44 -2.29 -19.39 -3.06
N ASP A 45 -2.03 -19.24 -1.77
CA ASP A 45 -1.39 -20.26 -0.96
C ASP A 45 -2.33 -21.48 -0.88
N PRO A 46 -1.92 -22.67 -1.35
CA PRO A 46 -2.81 -23.83 -1.48
C PRO A 46 -3.26 -24.41 -0.13
N ASP A 47 -2.45 -24.23 0.92
CA ASP A 47 -2.74 -24.79 2.25
C ASP A 47 -3.66 -23.86 3.04
N THR A 48 -3.37 -22.55 2.99
CA THR A 48 -4.09 -21.54 3.78
C THR A 48 -5.23 -20.87 3.03
N GLY A 49 -5.21 -20.85 1.70
CA GLY A 49 -6.15 -20.11 0.85
C GLY A 49 -5.89 -18.59 0.82
N VAL A 50 -4.79 -18.12 1.41
CA VAL A 50 -4.43 -16.69 1.45
C VAL A 50 -3.96 -16.23 0.09
N LEU A 51 -4.53 -15.14 -0.42
CA LEU A 51 -4.06 -14.49 -1.64
C LEU A 51 -2.88 -13.58 -1.31
N ARG A 52 -1.70 -13.91 -1.84
CA ARG A 52 -0.51 -13.06 -1.79
C ARG A 52 -0.36 -12.34 -3.12
N THR A 53 -0.13 -11.03 -3.07
CA THR A 53 0.16 -10.21 -4.25
C THR A 53 1.34 -9.30 -3.97
N THR A 54 2.24 -9.20 -4.93
CA THR A 54 3.32 -8.21 -4.96
C THR A 54 3.09 -7.25 -6.12
N ARG A 55 3.08 -5.94 -5.85
CA ARG A 55 2.96 -4.87 -6.85
C ARG A 55 4.16 -3.95 -6.83
N LEU A 56 4.52 -3.43 -8.00
CA LEU A 56 5.47 -2.34 -8.16
C LEU A 56 4.70 -1.07 -8.54
N ILE A 57 4.90 0.00 -7.79
CA ILE A 57 4.21 1.27 -7.97
C ILE A 57 5.24 2.35 -8.29
N LEU A 58 5.02 3.11 -9.37
CA LEU A 58 5.82 4.27 -9.73
C LEU A 58 5.11 5.55 -9.29
N LYS A 59 5.78 6.33 -8.44
CA LYS A 59 5.33 7.63 -7.97
C LYS A 59 6.21 8.74 -8.51
N GLN A 60 5.62 9.72 -9.20
CA GLN A 60 6.29 10.97 -9.53
C GLN A 60 6.33 11.89 -8.32
N GLY A 61 7.53 12.30 -7.93
CA GLY A 61 7.77 13.08 -6.72
C GLY A 61 8.19 14.52 -6.99
N VAL A 62 8.00 15.37 -5.98
CA VAL A 62 8.72 16.65 -5.89
C VAL A 62 9.60 16.58 -4.65
N LEU A 63 10.90 16.79 -4.85
CA LEU A 63 11.86 16.76 -3.75
C LEU A 63 11.71 17.99 -2.86
N PRO A 64 11.74 17.82 -1.53
CA PRO A 64 11.91 18.93 -0.60
C PRO A 64 13.15 19.76 -0.98
N ARG A 65 13.13 21.07 -0.71
CA ARG A 65 14.24 21.97 -1.07
C ARG A 65 15.61 21.47 -0.60
N TRP A 66 15.68 20.89 0.60
CA TRP A 66 16.91 20.33 1.16
C TRP A 66 17.42 19.07 0.44
N GLY A 67 16.52 18.30 -0.21
CA GLY A 67 16.84 17.02 -0.86
C GLY A 67 17.27 17.13 -2.33
N ARG A 68 17.07 18.30 -2.96
CA ARG A 68 17.32 18.50 -4.41
C ARG A 68 18.77 18.25 -4.84
N ASN A 69 19.74 18.48 -3.95
CA ASN A 69 21.16 18.26 -4.25
C ASN A 69 21.60 16.80 -4.03
N LEU A 70 20.77 15.99 -3.37
CA LEU A 70 21.09 14.59 -3.03
C LEU A 70 20.43 13.59 -3.98
N ILE A 71 19.26 13.94 -4.51
CA ILE A 71 18.47 13.06 -5.37
C ILE A 71 18.29 13.73 -6.73
N LYS A 72 18.79 13.10 -7.80
CA LYS A 72 18.68 13.61 -9.17
C LYS A 72 17.35 13.29 -9.84
N ASN A 73 16.86 12.06 -9.67
CA ASN A 73 15.55 11.64 -10.17
C ASN A 73 14.56 11.60 -9.00
N PRO A 74 13.52 12.45 -8.98
CA PRO A 74 12.58 12.51 -7.86
C PRO A 74 11.57 11.35 -7.85
N ASP A 75 11.50 10.55 -8.91
CA ASP A 75 10.56 9.44 -9.02
C ASP A 75 10.92 8.33 -8.01
N ALA A 76 9.90 7.79 -7.36
CA ALA A 76 10.01 6.76 -6.34
C ALA A 76 9.37 5.46 -6.81
N TYR A 77 10.11 4.36 -6.72
CA TYR A 77 9.58 3.02 -6.89
C TYR A 77 9.19 2.48 -5.52
N ILE A 78 7.95 2.05 -5.37
CA ILE A 78 7.41 1.47 -4.14
C ILE A 78 7.06 0.02 -4.40
N ILE A 79 7.57 -0.88 -3.56
CA ILE A 79 7.07 -2.26 -3.51
C ILE A 79 5.88 -2.30 -2.55
N GLU A 80 4.80 -2.95 -2.98
CA GLU A 80 3.65 -3.26 -2.14
C GLU A 80 3.47 -4.77 -2.10
N GLU A 81 3.37 -5.32 -0.90
CA GLU A 81 3.04 -6.71 -0.64
C GLU A 81 1.73 -6.75 0.13
N SER A 82 0.82 -7.63 -0.28
CA SER A 82 -0.46 -7.82 0.40
C SER A 82 -0.72 -9.29 0.69
N GLU A 83 -1.42 -9.54 1.79
CA GLU A 83 -1.97 -10.84 2.14
C GLU A 83 -3.45 -10.66 2.44
N VAL A 84 -4.31 -11.37 1.70
CA VAL A 84 -5.77 -11.33 1.88
C VAL A 84 -6.24 -12.71 2.31
N ASP A 85 -6.78 -12.79 3.52
CA ASP A 85 -7.41 -13.99 4.06
C ASP A 85 -8.94 -13.82 4.05
N PRO A 86 -9.66 -14.50 3.14
CA PRO A 86 -11.12 -14.42 3.06
C PRO A 86 -11.82 -15.14 4.22
N ARG A 87 -11.14 -16.06 4.94
CA ARG A 87 -11.73 -16.80 6.07
C ARG A 87 -11.82 -15.92 7.31
N THR A 88 -10.80 -15.09 7.53
CA THR A 88 -10.75 -14.14 8.65
C THR A 88 -11.14 -12.72 8.26
N GLN A 89 -11.52 -12.48 7.00
CA GLN A 89 -11.84 -11.16 6.45
C GLN A 89 -10.80 -10.11 6.85
N THR A 90 -9.54 -10.45 6.62
CA THR A 90 -8.39 -9.61 6.95
C THR A 90 -7.52 -9.40 5.72
N MET A 91 -7.18 -8.15 5.44
CA MET A 91 -6.17 -7.80 4.45
C MET A 91 -5.03 -7.05 5.16
N THR A 92 -3.81 -7.58 5.06
CA THR A 92 -2.60 -6.91 5.53
C THR A 92 -1.79 -6.43 4.34
N THR A 93 -1.36 -5.18 4.35
CA THR A 93 -0.54 -4.60 3.28
C THR A 93 0.73 -4.02 3.88
N ARG A 94 1.84 -4.16 3.16
CA ARG A 94 3.15 -3.67 3.54
C ARG A 94 3.75 -2.95 2.35
N THR A 95 4.15 -1.70 2.53
CA THR A 95 4.79 -0.93 1.46
C THR A 95 6.11 -0.33 1.92
N LYS A 96 7.06 -0.24 0.98
CA LYS A 96 8.31 0.48 1.19
C LYS A 96 8.90 1.01 -0.11
N ASN A 97 9.63 2.11 -0.05
CA ASN A 97 10.38 2.60 -1.20
C ASN A 97 11.62 1.73 -1.48
N LEU A 98 11.83 1.39 -2.77
CA LEU A 98 12.98 0.62 -3.25
C LEU A 98 14.19 1.51 -3.54
N ASN A 99 13.96 2.75 -4.02
CA ASN A 99 14.99 3.74 -4.26
C ASN A 99 14.97 4.85 -3.20
N HIS A 100 15.99 5.72 -3.19
CA HIS A 100 16.18 6.81 -2.21
C HIS A 100 16.45 6.38 -0.76
N VAL A 101 16.60 5.06 -0.50
CA VAL A 101 16.78 4.48 0.84
C VAL A 101 17.96 5.02 1.63
N ARG A 102 19.03 5.49 0.95
CA ARG A 102 20.19 6.14 1.61
C ARG A 102 19.84 7.49 2.23
N VAL A 103 18.81 8.16 1.71
CA VAL A 103 18.32 9.46 2.20
C VAL A 103 17.17 9.24 3.18
N MET A 104 16.19 8.41 2.80
CA MET A 104 15.03 8.10 3.62
C MET A 104 14.40 6.77 3.18
N GLN A 105 14.07 5.94 4.15
CA GLN A 105 13.23 4.77 3.97
C GLN A 105 11.93 4.99 4.74
N VAL A 106 10.81 4.79 4.05
CA VAL A 106 9.46 4.85 4.61
C VAL A 106 8.87 3.46 4.46
N GLU A 107 8.42 2.90 5.58
CA GLU A 107 7.72 1.63 5.64
C GLU A 107 6.34 1.88 6.21
N GLU A 108 5.32 1.36 5.55
CA GLU A 108 3.93 1.46 5.99
C GLU A 108 3.33 0.05 6.06
N THR A 109 2.63 -0.23 7.15
CA THR A 109 1.80 -1.44 7.29
C THR A 109 0.36 -1.01 7.54
N GLN A 110 -0.57 -1.54 6.77
CA GLN A 110 -2.01 -1.32 6.96
C GLN A 110 -2.70 -2.65 7.17
N ILE A 111 -3.70 -2.65 8.05
CA ILE A 111 -4.50 -3.83 8.37
C ILE A 111 -5.96 -3.43 8.20
N PHE A 112 -6.66 -4.09 7.28
CA PHE A 112 -8.08 -3.91 7.02
C PHE A 112 -8.83 -5.13 7.56
N THR A 113 -9.71 -4.89 8.52
CA THR A 113 -10.58 -5.90 9.14
C THR A 113 -12.01 -5.39 9.13
N VAL A 114 -12.96 -6.30 9.30
CA VAL A 114 -14.37 -5.95 9.53
C VAL A 114 -14.50 -5.02 10.74
N HIS A 115 -15.33 -3.99 10.65
CA HIS A 115 -15.55 -3.07 11.76
C HIS A 115 -16.20 -3.81 12.96
N PRO A 116 -15.73 -3.59 14.21
CA PRO A 116 -16.17 -4.36 15.37
C PRO A 116 -17.65 -4.18 15.72
N GLU A 117 -18.23 -3.02 15.38
CA GLU A 117 -19.62 -2.68 15.73
C GLU A 117 -20.60 -2.87 14.57
N ASN A 118 -20.11 -2.88 13.32
CA ASN A 118 -20.96 -2.92 12.14
C ASN A 118 -20.30 -3.70 11.01
N PRO A 119 -20.69 -4.95 10.72
CA PRO A 119 -20.07 -5.76 9.68
C PRO A 119 -20.18 -5.20 8.25
N LYS A 120 -21.00 -4.15 8.05
CA LYS A 120 -21.13 -3.46 6.76
C LYS A 120 -20.15 -2.29 6.61
N TRP A 121 -19.29 -2.07 7.59
CA TRP A 121 -18.23 -1.05 7.65
C TRP A 121 -16.85 -1.71 7.81
#